data_AF-A0A1A9HKS1-F1
#
_entry.id   AF-A0A1A9HKS1-F1
#
_cell.length_a   1.000
_cell.length_b   1.000
_cell.length_c   1.000
_cell.angle_alpha   90.00
_cell.angle_beta   90.00
_cell.angle_gamma   90.00
#
_symmetry.space_group_name_H-M   'P 1'
#
loop_
_entity.id
_entity.type
_entity.pdbx_description
1 polymer ?
#
loop_
_entity_poly.entity_id
_entity_poly.type
_entity_poly.pdbx_seq_one_letter_code
_entity_poly.pdbx_strand_id
1 'polypeptide(L)'
;MLLDLNNAASIVEWWCIFPERHGPLLADWERRRPEHAAEIGRARRLIKADPARRAMMARAQAEEHHARPAPEYRPSFDEMAAGELRDEDSVSLATAA
;
A
#
# COMPACT_ATOMS: atom_id res chain seq x y z
N MET A 1 24.27 -6.50 -2.50
CA MET A 1 24.83 -5.24 -3.03
C MET A 1 25.05 -4.29 -1.88
N LEU A 2 26.20 -3.59 -1.83
CA LEU A 2 26.45 -2.57 -0.81
C LEU A 2 25.75 -1.27 -1.23
N LEU A 3 24.92 -0.73 -0.34
CA LEU A 3 24.22 0.54 -0.56
C LEU A 3 25.11 1.69 -0.08
N ASP A 4 25.35 2.66 -0.95
CA ASP A 4 25.96 3.95 -0.60
C ASP A 4 24.93 5.09 -0.77
N LEU A 5 24.55 5.71 0.35
CA LEU A 5 23.57 6.81 0.37
C LEU A 5 24.12 8.15 -0.14
N ASN A 6 25.43 8.24 -0.38
CA ASN A 6 26.07 9.42 -0.98
C ASN A 6 26.20 9.28 -2.50
N ASN A 7 25.67 8.22 -3.08
CA ASN A 7 25.76 7.95 -4.52
C ASN A 7 24.38 7.59 -5.08
N ALA A 8 23.77 8.52 -5.82
CA ALA A 8 22.48 8.28 -6.43
C ALA A 8 22.41 7.02 -7.31
N ALA A 9 23.49 6.64 -8.01
CA ALA A 9 23.48 5.44 -8.85
C ALA A 9 23.41 4.16 -7.99
N SER A 10 24.16 4.10 -6.89
CA SER A 10 24.07 3.00 -5.92
C SER A 10 22.66 2.90 -5.34
N ILE A 11 22.05 4.02 -4.96
CA ILE A 11 20.67 4.04 -4.45
C ILE A 11 19.69 3.48 -5.49
N VAL A 12 19.83 3.86 -6.76
CA VAL A 12 18.96 3.37 -7.83
C VAL A 12 19.13 1.86 -8.05
N GLU A 13 20.36 1.37 -8.11
CA GLU A 13 20.65 -0.06 -8.26
C GLU A 13 20.07 -0.87 -7.11
N TRP A 14 20.24 -0.39 -5.87
CA TRP A 14 19.66 -1.01 -4.68
C TRP A 14 18.12 -1.01 -4.74
N TRP A 15 17.52 0.11 -5.14
CA TRP A 15 16.06 0.22 -5.26
C TRP A 15 15.49 -0.79 -6.27
N CYS A 16 16.17 -0.98 -7.42
CA CYS A 16 15.74 -1.91 -8.46
C CYS A 16 15.66 -3.38 -8.02
N ILE A 17 16.34 -3.77 -6.93
CA ILE A 17 16.31 -5.14 -6.41
C ILE A 17 14.95 -5.48 -5.79
N PHE A 18 14.35 -4.54 -5.05
CA PHE A 18 13.05 -4.76 -4.41
C PHE A 18 12.25 -3.44 -4.29
N PRO A 19 11.73 -2.91 -5.41
CA PRO A 19 11.07 -1.61 -5.47
C PRO A 19 9.94 -1.40 -4.45
N GLU A 20 9.18 -2.45 -4.18
CA GLU A 20 8.03 -2.50 -3.28
C GLU A 20 8.46 -2.21 -1.84
N ARG A 21 9.57 -2.80 -1.40
CA ARG A 21 10.12 -2.60 -0.06
C ARG A 21 10.98 -1.34 0.03
N HIS A 22 11.75 -1.06 -1.00
CA HIS A 22 12.76 0.01 -0.99
C HIS A 22 12.17 1.39 -1.29
N GLY A 23 11.06 1.48 -2.03
CA GLY A 23 10.38 2.74 -2.34
C GLY A 23 9.94 3.51 -1.08
N PRO A 24 9.15 2.89 -0.17
CA PRO A 24 8.74 3.54 1.08
C PRO A 24 9.93 3.92 1.98
N LEU A 25 10.96 3.06 2.05
CA LEU A 25 12.19 3.35 2.81
C LEU A 25 12.92 4.58 2.28
N LEU A 26 13.01 4.73 0.95
CA LEU A 26 13.60 5.90 0.31
C LEU A 26 12.89 7.20 0.70
N ALA A 27 11.55 7.20 0.69
CA ALA A 27 10.76 8.36 1.11
C ALA A 27 10.92 8.66 2.61
N ASP A 28 11.08 7.64 3.44
CA ASP A 28 11.32 7.81 4.87
C ASP A 28 12.72 8.34 5.17
N TRP A 29 13.74 7.81 4.51
CA TRP A 29 15.13 8.25 4.66
C TRP A 29 15.36 9.67 4.16
N GLU A 30 14.69 10.09 3.08
CA GLU A 30 14.74 11.48 2.60
C GLU A 30 14.33 12.48 3.69
N ARG A 31 13.40 12.09 4.58
CA ARG A 31 12.95 12.94 5.70
C ARG A 31 13.85 12.84 6.93
N ARG A 32 14.35 11.63 7.24
CA ARG A 32 15.08 11.36 8.49
C ARG A 32 16.59 11.58 8.40
N ARG A 33 17.16 11.64 7.19
CA ARG A 33 18.60 11.73 6.93
C ARG A 33 18.91 12.93 6.04
N PRO A 34 18.83 14.16 6.57
CA PRO A 34 19.04 15.38 5.78
C PRO A 34 20.41 15.42 5.09
N GLU A 35 21.43 14.80 5.68
CA GLU A 35 22.78 14.68 5.12
C GLU A 35 22.83 13.94 3.78
N HIS A 36 21.85 13.06 3.52
CA HIS A 36 21.76 12.29 2.28
C HIS A 36 20.59 12.72 1.38
N ALA A 37 19.79 13.69 1.82
CA ALA A 37 18.56 14.11 1.13
C ALA A 37 18.82 14.52 -0.33
N ALA A 38 19.96 15.16 -0.62
CA ALA A 38 20.32 15.58 -1.97
C ALA A 38 20.47 14.39 -2.94
N GLU A 39 21.23 13.36 -2.55
CA GLU A 39 21.49 12.19 -3.39
C GLU A 39 20.29 11.25 -3.43
N ILE A 40 19.54 11.12 -2.34
CA ILE A 40 18.24 10.44 -2.32
C ILE A 40 17.26 11.11 -3.30
N GLY A 41 17.12 12.43 -3.24
CA GLY A 41 16.26 13.18 -4.15
C GLY A 41 16.71 13.06 -5.61
N ARG A 42 18.03 13.02 -5.86
CA ARG A 42 18.60 12.75 -7.18
C ARG A 42 18.27 11.35 -7.68
N ALA A 43 18.42 10.31 -6.87
CA ALA A 43 18.04 8.95 -7.21
C ALA A 43 16.55 8.84 -7.57
N ARG A 44 15.67 9.50 -6.79
CA ARG A 44 14.22 9.55 -7.09
C ARG A 44 13.93 10.19 -8.46
N ARG A 45 14.65 11.26 -8.81
CA ARG A 45 14.54 11.89 -10.15
C ARG A 45 14.99 10.92 -11.25
N LEU A 46 16.10 10.21 -11.06
CA LEU A 46 16.60 9.23 -12.02
C LEU A 46 15.62 8.07 -12.23
N ILE A 47 15.00 7.57 -11.17
CA ILE A 47 13.98 6.50 -11.25
C ILE A 47 12.76 6.98 -12.05
N LYS A 48 12.30 8.21 -11.81
CA LYS A 48 11.15 8.77 -12.52
C LYS A 48 11.43 9.09 -13.99
N ALA A 49 12.65 9.50 -14.30
CA ALA A 49 13.06 9.85 -15.66
C ALA A 49 13.19 8.62 -16.58
N ASP A 50 13.57 7.47 -16.03
CA ASP A 50 13.69 6.22 -16.79
C ASP A 50 12.32 5.53 -16.98
N PRO A 51 11.88 5.24 -18.22
CA PRO A 51 10.57 4.63 -18.47
C PRO A 51 10.38 3.26 -17.83
N ALA A 52 11.41 2.40 -17.84
CA ALA A 52 11.33 1.05 -17.30
C ALA A 52 11.22 1.07 -15.77
N ARG A 53 12.05 1.88 -15.11
CA ARG A 53 12.03 2.06 -13.66
C ARG A 53 10.74 2.74 -13.19
N ARG A 54 10.22 3.69 -13.96
CA ARG A 54 8.90 4.28 -13.69
C ARG A 54 7.77 3.25 -13.77
N ALA A 55 7.83 2.32 -14.71
CA ALA A 55 6.86 1.22 -14.78
C ALA A 55 6.98 0.28 -13.56
N MET A 56 8.21 -0.04 -13.10
CA MET A 56 8.43 -0.81 -11.87
C MET A 56 7.84 -0.09 -10.65
N MET A 57 8.07 1.22 -10.53
CA MET A 57 7.49 2.03 -9.44
C MET A 57 5.96 1.99 -9.45
N ALA A 58 5.33 2.10 -10.62
CA ALA A 58 3.88 2.06 -10.73
C ALA A 58 3.31 0.69 -10.32
N ARG A 59 3.97 -0.41 -10.70
CA ARG A 59 3.59 -1.77 -10.28
C ARG A 59 3.72 -1.95 -8.78
N ALA A 60 4.84 -1.53 -8.21
CA ALA A 60 5.10 -1.62 -6.78
C ALA A 60 4.03 -0.89 -5.94
N GLN A 61 3.60 0.28 -6.40
CA GLN A 61 2.50 1.04 -5.77
C GLN A 61 1.15 0.32 -5.90
N ALA A 62 0.86 -0.28 -7.05
CA ALA A 62 -0.37 -1.05 -7.24
C ALA A 62 -0.43 -2.27 -6.32
N GLU A 63 0.69 -2.98 -6.14
CA GLU A 63 0.77 -4.12 -5.22
C GLU A 63 0.56 -3.71 -3.75
N GLU A 64 1.12 -2.58 -3.32
CA GLU A 64 0.87 -2.04 -1.98
C GLU A 64 -0.62 -1.73 -1.75
N HIS A 65 -1.31 -1.22 -2.78
CA HIS A 65 -2.76 -0.99 -2.74
C HIS A 65 -3.57 -2.29 -2.65
N HIS A 66 -3.14 -3.37 -3.31
CA HIS A 66 -3.82 -4.66 -3.26
C HIS A 66 -3.52 -5.44 -1.97
N ALA A 67 -2.32 -5.30 -1.41
CA ALA A 67 -1.89 -6.00 -0.21
C ALA A 67 -2.48 -5.42 1.08
N ARG A 68 -3.07 -4.23 1.04
CA ARG A 68 -3.80 -3.66 2.18
C ARG A 68 -5.26 -4.15 2.12
N PRO A 69 -5.66 -5.19 2.89
CA PRO A 69 -7.05 -5.58 2.94
C PRO A 69 -7.89 -4.37 3.37
N ALA A 70 -9.05 -4.19 2.73
CA ALA A 70 -10.06 -3.26 3.23
C ALA A 70 -10.28 -3.58 4.71
N PRO A 71 -10.45 -2.59 5.60
CA PRO A 71 -10.76 -2.88 6.99
C PRO A 71 -12.01 -3.77 6.98
N GLU A 72 -11.84 -5.05 7.30
CA GLU A 72 -12.96 -5.95 7.50
C GLU A 72 -13.75 -5.34 8.64
N TYR A 73 -14.89 -4.75 8.30
CA TYR A 73 -15.85 -4.31 9.28
C TYR A 73 -16.31 -5.55 10.04
N ARG A 74 -15.70 -5.81 11.19
CA ARG A 74 -16.28 -6.72 12.17
C ARG A 74 -17.30 -5.91 12.95
N PRO A 75 -18.61 -6.15 12.76
CA PRO A 75 -19.61 -5.50 13.60
C PRO A 75 -19.27 -5.78 15.06
N SER A 76 -19.43 -4.75 15.89
CA SER A 76 -19.18 -4.89 17.32
C SER A 76 -20.25 -5.83 17.93
N PHE A 77 -19.95 -6.39 19.10
CA PHE A 77 -20.88 -7.27 19.81
C PHE A 77 -22.24 -6.58 20.08
N ASP A 78 -22.23 -5.27 20.31
CA ASP A 78 -23.42 -4.45 20.50
C ASP A 78 -24.30 -4.34 19.24
N GLU A 79 -23.71 -4.34 18.04
CA GLU A 79 -24.46 -4.34 16.78
C GLU A 79 -25.11 -5.70 16.48
N MET A 80 -24.45 -6.81 16.84
CA MET A 80 -25.04 -8.14 16.66
C MET A 80 -26.23 -8.37 17.61
N ALA A 81 -26.14 -7.87 18.85
CA ALA A 81 -27.23 -7.97 19.82
C ALA A 81 -28.47 -7.13 19.43
N ALA A 82 -28.30 -6.06 18.64
CA ALA A 82 -29.39 -5.22 18.17
C ALA A 82 -30.19 -5.81 16.99
N GLY A 83 -29.72 -6.89 16.36
CA GLY A 83 -30.30 -7.49 15.15
C GLY A 83 -31.31 -8.63 15.36
N GLU A 84 -31.45 -9.19 16.56
CA GLU A 84 -32.27 -10.39 16.83
C GLU A 84 -33.74 -10.12 17.25
N LEU A 85 -34.24 -8.90 17.09
CA LEU A 85 -35.65 -8.57 17.43
C LEU A 85 -36.46 -8.07 16.24
N ARG A 86 -36.52 -8.83 15.15
CA ARG A 86 -37.58 -8.69 14.13
C ARG A 86 -37.91 -10.03 13.45
N ASP A 87 -38.59 -10.90 14.18
CA ASP A 87 -39.41 -11.98 13.61
C ASP A 87 -40.77 -12.04 14.31
N GLU A 88 -41.48 -10.92 14.34
CA GLU A 88 -42.90 -10.89 14.73
C GLU A 88 -43.60 -9.93 13.75
N ASP A 89 -43.85 -10.38 12.53
CA ASP A 89 -45.16 -10.26 11.90
C ASP A 89 -45.14 -10.72 10.43
N SER A 90 -46.12 -11.57 10.11
CA SER A 90 -46.75 -11.82 8.80
C SER A 90 -46.49 -13.22 8.21
N VAL A 91 -47.17 -14.21 8.79
CA VAL A 91 -47.60 -15.40 8.05
C VAL A 91 -48.58 -14.94 6.95
N SER A 92 -48.15 -15.03 5.69
CA SER A 92 -49.05 -15.08 4.54
C SER A 92 -48.40 -15.76 3.36
N LEU A 93 -48.93 -16.93 2.99
CA LEU A 93 -48.96 -17.63 1.69
C LEU A 93 -49.39 -19.08 1.99
N ALA A 94 -50.32 -19.76 1.32
CA ALA A 94 -51.06 -19.49 0.10
C ALA A 94 -52.22 -20.49 -0.04
N THR A 95 -53.20 -20.12 -0.86
CA THR A 95 -54.29 -20.87 -1.47
C THR A 95 -53.86 -22.18 -2.18
N ALA A 96 -54.72 -23.22 -2.15
CA ALA A 96 -55.19 -24.05 -3.29
C ALA A 96 -55.32 -25.56 -2.99
N ALA A 97 -56.57 -26.04 -2.91
CA ALA A 97 -57.12 -27.20 -3.63
C ALA A 97 -58.63 -27.32 -3.35
#